data_AF-A0A2G2LF19-F1
#
_entry.id   AF-A0A2G2LF19-F1
#
_cell.length_a   1.000
_cell.length_b   1.000
_cell.length_c   1.000
_cell.angle_alpha   90.00
_cell.angle_beta   90.00
_cell.angle_gamma   90.00
#
_symmetry.space_group_name_H-M   'P 1'
#
loop_
_entity.id
_entity.type
_entity.pdbx_description
1 polymer ?
#
loop_
_entity_poly.entity_id
_entity_poly.type
_entity_poly.pdbx_seq_one_letter_code
_entity_poly.pdbx_strand_id
1 'polypeptide(L)'
;MTRQAFRKTLSANDTGQTKSHQAGMLIPKGDQEFRDFLGTLDPGIKNPRRTILCLDESDEKLELQYIYYNNRLHDERGTRNEYRLTCLTGYLRQNGARAGDEIEISKDDEEPLFRIAFVPQAHALPAKIILRGWRRVH
;
A
#
# COMPACT_ATOMS: atom_id res chain seq x y z
N MET A 1 13.67 -20.38 -1.28
CA MET A 1 12.98 -19.30 -0.58
C MET A 1 13.38 -17.95 -1.17
N THR A 2 12.52 -17.35 -1.98
CA THR A 2 12.68 -15.95 -2.40
C THR A 2 11.68 -15.13 -1.61
N ARG A 3 12.17 -14.14 -0.85
CA ARG A 3 11.33 -13.16 -0.17
C ARG A 3 11.31 -11.91 -1.01
N GLN A 4 10.12 -11.44 -1.36
CA GLN A 4 9.96 -10.13 -1.99
C GLN A 4 9.40 -9.16 -0.96
N ALA A 5 9.91 -7.92 -0.96
CA ALA A 5 9.50 -6.90 -0.02
C ALA A 5 9.49 -5.51 -0.67
N PHE A 6 8.43 -4.76 -0.39
CA PHE A 6 8.23 -3.40 -0.87
C PHE A 6 7.97 -2.46 0.30
N ARG A 7 8.66 -1.32 0.33
CA ARG A 7 8.48 -0.28 1.34
C ARG A 7 7.94 1.00 0.76
N LYS A 8 7.14 1.70 1.55
CA LYS A 8 6.68 3.06 1.25
C LYS A 8 6.93 3.97 2.44
N THR A 9 7.61 5.08 2.20
CA THR A 9 7.65 6.20 3.15
C THR A 9 6.29 6.89 3.17
N LEU A 10 5.68 6.98 4.35
CA LEU A 10 4.35 7.52 4.56
C LEU A 10 4.34 9.03 4.36
N SER A 11 3.40 9.50 3.55
CA SER A 11 3.06 10.92 3.45
C SER A 11 2.04 11.32 4.52
N ALA A 12 1.85 12.63 4.73
CA ALA A 12 0.79 13.15 5.59
C ALA A 12 -0.63 12.72 5.13
N ASN A 13 -0.80 12.43 3.84
CA ASN A 13 -2.04 11.91 3.30
C ASN A 13 -2.24 10.42 3.62
N ASP A 14 -1.17 9.64 3.75
CA ASP A 14 -1.27 8.22 4.09
C ASP A 14 -1.65 8.05 5.57
N THR A 15 -1.14 8.91 6.45
CA THR A 15 -1.37 8.88 7.90
C THR A 15 -2.63 9.62 8.37
N GLY A 16 -3.36 10.27 7.46
CA GLY A 16 -4.63 10.94 7.75
C GLY A 16 -4.47 12.31 8.40
N GLN A 17 -3.25 12.82 8.49
CA GLN A 17 -2.94 14.13 9.08
C GLN A 17 -3.59 15.28 8.30
N THR A 18 -3.86 15.10 7.01
CA THR A 18 -4.48 16.13 6.15
C THR A 18 -6.00 16.18 6.23
N LYS A 19 -6.67 15.29 7.00
CA LYS A 19 -8.14 15.16 7.10
C LYS A 19 -8.88 15.06 5.75
N SER A 20 -8.15 14.75 4.67
CA SER A 20 -8.71 14.54 3.34
C SER A 20 -9.37 13.16 3.23
N HIS A 21 -10.29 12.99 2.29
CA HIS A 21 -10.90 11.69 2.00
C HIS A 21 -9.80 10.69 1.54
N GLN A 22 -9.33 9.87 2.48
CA GLN A 22 -8.26 8.90 2.26
C GLN A 22 -8.80 7.73 1.42
N ALA A 23 -8.54 7.72 0.11
CA ALA A 23 -8.88 6.58 -0.74
C ALA A 23 -7.84 5.44 -0.70
N GLY A 24 -6.91 5.46 0.26
CA GLY A 24 -5.82 4.49 0.40
C GLY A 24 -4.53 4.89 -0.32
N MET A 25 -3.47 4.12 -0.07
CA MET A 25 -2.12 4.41 -0.56
C MET A 25 -2.04 4.16 -2.07
N LEU A 26 -1.50 5.13 -2.80
CA LEU A 26 -1.26 5.00 -4.24
C LEU A 26 -0.24 3.90 -4.54
N ILE A 27 -0.58 3.01 -5.48
CA ILE A 27 0.32 2.03 -6.09
C ILE A 27 0.70 2.55 -7.49
N PRO A 28 2.00 2.74 -7.80
CA PRO A 28 2.41 3.32 -9.08
C PRO A 28 1.98 2.45 -10.27
N LYS A 29 1.29 3.05 -11.26
CA LYS A 29 0.87 2.34 -12.47
C LYS A 29 2.04 1.78 -13.29
N GLY A 30 3.16 2.51 -13.33
CA GLY A 30 4.37 2.10 -14.05
C GLY A 30 5.17 0.99 -13.38
N ASP A 31 4.87 0.66 -12.12
CA ASP A 31 5.59 -0.37 -11.36
C ASP A 31 4.90 -1.72 -11.57
N GLN A 32 5.22 -2.38 -12.68
CA GLN A 32 4.64 -3.69 -13.03
C GLN A 32 5.04 -4.76 -12.00
N GLU A 33 6.28 -4.73 -11.52
CA GLU A 33 6.81 -5.68 -10.55
C GLU A 33 5.99 -5.66 -9.25
N PHE A 34 5.76 -4.48 -8.68
CA PHE A 34 4.96 -4.39 -7.45
C PHE A 34 3.50 -4.77 -7.67
N ARG A 35 2.93 -4.47 -8.85
CA ARG A 35 1.57 -4.89 -9.19
C ARG A 35 1.44 -6.40 -9.34
N ASP A 36 2.45 -7.07 -9.89
CA ASP A 36 2.48 -8.53 -10.02
C ASP A 36 2.70 -9.20 -8.67
N PHE A 37 3.49 -8.59 -7.78
CA PHE A 37 3.64 -9.02 -6.39
C PHE A 37 2.32 -9.00 -5.61
N LEU A 38 1.51 -7.94 -5.76
CA LEU A 38 0.15 -7.89 -5.20
C LEU A 38 -0.85 -8.75 -5.99
N GLY A 39 -0.48 -9.09 -7.23
CA GLY A 39 -1.13 -9.93 -8.22
C GLY A 39 -2.24 -9.27 -9.03
N THR A 40 -2.54 -9.88 -10.17
CA THR A 40 -3.25 -9.26 -11.30
C THR A 40 -4.70 -8.87 -11.00
N LEU A 41 -5.11 -7.72 -11.54
CA LEU A 41 -6.49 -7.26 -11.58
C LEU A 41 -6.93 -7.11 -13.04
N ASP A 42 -8.10 -7.64 -13.38
CA ASP A 42 -8.64 -7.59 -14.74
C ASP A 42 -9.17 -6.18 -15.09
N PRO A 43 -8.53 -5.44 -16.01
CA PRO A 43 -8.97 -4.10 -16.38
C PRO A 43 -10.32 -4.07 -17.12
N GLY A 44 -10.78 -5.20 -17.66
CA GLY A 44 -12.09 -5.36 -18.30
C GLY A 44 -13.27 -5.36 -17.33
N ILE A 45 -12.99 -5.52 -16.04
CA ILE A 45 -13.98 -5.36 -14.97
C ILE A 45 -13.90 -3.92 -14.45
N LYS A 46 -15.03 -3.31 -14.09
CA LYS A 46 -15.05 -1.98 -13.48
C LYS A 46 -14.64 -2.07 -12.01
N ASN A 47 -13.64 -1.28 -11.63
CA ASN A 47 -13.05 -1.21 -10.29
C ASN A 47 -12.70 -2.57 -9.69
N PRO A 48 -11.93 -3.42 -10.42
CA PRO A 48 -11.57 -4.75 -9.97
C PRO A 48 -10.75 -4.63 -8.69
N ARG A 49 -10.95 -5.59 -7.79
CA ARG A 49 -10.27 -5.60 -6.50
C ARG A 49 -9.95 -7.00 -6.06
N ARG A 50 -8.97 -7.11 -5.18
CA ARG A 50 -8.67 -8.33 -4.46
C ARG A 50 -8.33 -8.04 -3.01
N THR A 51 -8.62 -9.01 -2.16
CA THR A 51 -8.17 -8.99 -0.77
C THR A 51 -6.72 -9.46 -0.71
N ILE A 52 -5.92 -8.73 0.05
CA ILE A 52 -4.54 -9.08 0.40
C ILE A 52 -4.57 -9.40 1.90
N LEU A 53 -4.51 -10.69 2.22
CA LEU A 53 -4.48 -11.17 3.59
C LEU A 53 -3.05 -11.08 4.11
N CYS A 54 -2.86 -10.32 5.19
CA CYS A 54 -1.57 -10.09 5.81
C CYS A 54 -1.56 -10.59 7.27
N LEU A 55 -0.39 -10.96 7.74
CA LEU A 55 -0.07 -11.03 9.17
C LEU A 55 0.81 -9.84 9.54
N ASP A 56 0.55 -9.22 10.67
CA ASP A 56 1.42 -8.20 11.23
C ASP A 56 2.55 -8.79 12.10
N GLU A 57 3.29 -7.94 12.80
CA GLU A 57 4.41 -8.33 13.65
C GLU A 57 4.00 -9.11 14.92
N SER A 58 2.71 -9.08 15.27
CA SER A 58 2.11 -9.86 16.36
C SER A 58 1.35 -11.08 15.85
N ASP A 59 1.51 -11.42 14.56
CA ASP A 59 0.75 -12.44 13.82
C ASP A 59 -0.78 -12.21 13.85
N GLU A 60 -1.22 -10.95 14.04
CA GLU A 60 -2.62 -10.58 13.89
C GLU A 60 -2.98 -10.46 12.40
N LYS A 61 -4.19 -10.90 12.06
CA LYS A 61 -4.67 -10.88 10.67
C LYS A 61 -5.16 -9.48 10.29
N LEU A 62 -4.69 -9.00 9.14
CA LEU A 62 -5.13 -7.76 8.52
C LEU A 62 -5.60 -8.01 7.08
N GLU A 63 -6.79 -7.55 6.75
CA GLU A 63 -7.31 -7.61 5.39
C GLU A 63 -7.15 -6.26 4.68
N LEU A 64 -6.27 -6.22 3.68
CA LEU A 64 -6.08 -5.06 2.83
C LEU A 64 -6.83 -5.23 1.51
N GLN A 65 -7.17 -4.11 0.87
CA GLN A 65 -7.83 -4.15 -0.43
C GLN A 65 -6.97 -3.49 -1.50
N TYR A 66 -6.54 -4.30 -2.46
CA TYR A 66 -5.88 -3.83 -3.67
C TYR A 66 -6.93 -3.62 -4.75
N ILE A 67 -7.08 -2.37 -5.21
CA ILE A 67 -8.17 -1.92 -6.09
C ILE A 67 -7.57 -1.16 -7.27
N TYR A 68 -8.07 -1.41 -8.48
CA TYR A 68 -7.79 -0.57 -9.64
C TYR A 68 -8.99 0.34 -9.91
N TYR A 69 -8.94 1.60 -9.49
CA TYR A 69 -9.96 2.57 -9.86
C TYR A 69 -9.80 2.94 -11.34
N ASN A 70 -10.59 2.30 -12.19
CA ASN A 70 -10.47 2.37 -13.65
C ASN A 70 -11.72 2.96 -14.31
N ASN A 71 -12.47 3.82 -13.60
CA ASN A 71 -13.66 4.50 -14.12
C ASN A 71 -13.44 5.12 -15.51
N ARG A 72 -12.23 5.63 -15.80
CA ARG A 72 -11.89 6.18 -17.12
C ARG A 72 -12.09 5.19 -18.28
N LEU A 73 -12.05 3.89 -18.02
CA LEU A 73 -12.23 2.84 -19.03
C LEU A 73 -13.70 2.41 -19.19
N HIS A 74 -14.53 2.67 -18.18
CA HIS A 74 -15.86 2.05 -18.05
C HIS A 74 -17.02 3.06 -18.02
N ASP A 75 -16.74 4.31 -17.63
CA ASP A 75 -17.76 5.34 -17.45
C ASP A 75 -17.53 6.48 -18.45
N GLU A 76 -18.59 6.94 -19.12
CA GLU A 76 -18.52 8.06 -20.08
C GLU A 76 -17.87 9.33 -19.49
N ARG A 77 -18.07 9.57 -18.19
CA ARG A 77 -17.49 10.70 -17.45
C ARG A 77 -16.48 10.28 -16.38
N GLY A 78 -16.00 9.05 -16.43
CA GLY A 78 -15.05 8.52 -15.46
C GLY A 78 -13.67 9.17 -15.61
N THR A 79 -13.08 9.61 -14.50
CA THR A 79 -11.75 10.27 -14.52
C THR A 79 -10.65 9.43 -13.88
N ARG A 80 -10.99 8.46 -13.02
CA ARG A 80 -10.00 7.67 -12.28
C ARG A 80 -9.33 6.60 -13.15
N ASN A 81 -8.02 6.49 -12.96
CA ASN A 81 -7.15 5.51 -13.60
C ASN A 81 -5.91 5.27 -12.71
N GLU A 82 -6.15 4.71 -11.52
CA GLU A 82 -5.13 4.58 -10.48
C GLU A 82 -5.31 3.30 -9.66
N TYR A 83 -4.21 2.73 -9.20
CA TYR A 83 -4.21 1.58 -8.31
C TYR A 83 -4.04 2.05 -6.87
N ARG A 84 -4.76 1.43 -5.94
CA ARG A 84 -4.70 1.76 -4.52
C ARG A 84 -4.68 0.54 -3.63
N LEU A 85 -4.01 0.67 -2.50
CA LEU A 85 -4.09 -0.25 -1.38
C LEU A 85 -4.83 0.44 -0.23
N THR A 86 -5.96 -0.11 0.18
CA THR A 86 -6.84 0.48 1.21
C THR A 86 -6.93 -0.41 2.45
N CYS A 87 -7.67 0.03 3.46
CA CYS A 87 -7.86 -0.64 4.76
C CYS A 87 -6.62 -0.64 5.67
N LEU A 88 -5.67 0.27 5.44
CA LEU A 88 -4.47 0.46 6.27
C LEU A 88 -4.69 1.37 7.48
N THR A 89 -5.76 2.18 7.49
CA THR A 89 -5.95 3.25 8.50
C THR A 89 -5.97 2.73 9.94
N GLY A 90 -6.60 1.58 10.18
CA GLY A 90 -6.63 0.95 11.50
C GLY A 90 -5.21 0.58 11.98
N TYR A 91 -4.49 -0.16 11.15
CA TYR A 91 -3.11 -0.58 11.40
C TYR A 91 -2.15 0.60 11.63
N LEU A 92 -2.22 1.64 10.78
CA LEU A 92 -1.40 2.84 10.93
C LEU A 92 -1.71 3.59 12.24
N ARG A 93 -3.00 3.68 12.61
CA ARG A 93 -3.42 4.33 13.84
C ARG A 93 -2.96 3.57 15.08
N GLN A 94 -3.05 2.25 15.08
CA GLN A 94 -2.57 1.38 16.17
C GLN A 94 -1.06 1.56 16.40
N ASN A 95 -0.29 1.70 15.32
CA ASN A 95 1.15 1.93 15.36
C ASN A 95 1.57 3.40 15.61
N GLY A 96 0.61 4.33 15.72
CA GLY A 96 0.90 5.75 15.91
C GLY A 96 1.68 6.39 14.74
N ALA A 97 1.50 5.87 13.52
CA ALA A 97 2.29 6.22 12.35
C ALA A 97 2.21 7.71 11.97
N ARG A 98 3.35 8.28 11.58
CA ARG A 98 3.52 9.67 11.17
C ARG A 98 4.11 9.77 9.78
N ALA A 99 3.96 10.94 9.15
CA ALA A 99 4.65 11.21 7.90
C ALA A 99 6.17 11.08 8.10
N GLY A 100 6.84 10.32 7.23
CA GLY A 100 8.27 9.99 7.34
C GLY A 100 8.54 8.57 7.83
N ASP A 101 7.63 7.96 8.59
CA ASP A 101 7.71 6.53 8.91
C ASP A 101 7.49 5.70 7.64
N GLU A 102 7.73 4.39 7.70
CA GLU A 102 7.50 3.49 6.58
C GLU A 102 6.60 2.32 6.95
N ILE A 103 5.97 1.75 5.93
CA ILE A 103 5.44 0.39 5.99
C ILE A 103 6.19 -0.50 5.01
N GLU A 104 6.34 -1.77 5.35
CA GLU A 104 6.80 -2.83 4.48
C GLU A 104 5.67 -3.82 4.24
N ILE A 105 5.48 -4.23 2.98
CA ILE A 105 4.71 -5.41 2.63
C ILE A 105 5.68 -6.42 2.04
N SER A 106 5.62 -7.66 2.53
CA SER A 106 6.49 -8.73 2.08
C SER A 106 5.73 -10.03 1.91
N LYS A 107 6.30 -10.93 1.11
CA LYS A 107 5.78 -12.28 0.93
C LYS A 107 6.91 -13.23 0.59
N ASP A 108 6.87 -14.39 1.22
CA ASP A 108 7.72 -15.53 0.90
C ASP A 108 6.96 -16.43 -0.10
N ASP A 109 7.64 -16.94 -1.13
CA ASP A 109 7.02 -17.76 -2.18
C ASP A 109 6.33 -19.03 -1.64
N GLU A 110 6.75 -19.51 -0.48
CA GLU A 110 6.25 -20.73 0.18
C GLU A 110 5.04 -20.45 1.10
N GLU A 111 4.78 -19.18 1.42
CA GLU A 111 3.73 -18.77 2.35
C GLU A 111 2.49 -18.24 1.61
N PRO A 112 1.27 -18.64 2.01
CA PRO A 112 0.06 -18.16 1.35
C PRO A 112 -0.25 -16.69 1.67
N LEU A 113 0.13 -16.23 2.87
CA LEU A 113 -0.18 -14.90 3.39
C LEU A 113 0.96 -13.91 3.14
N PHE A 114 0.62 -12.63 3.02
CA PHE A 114 1.59 -11.55 3.07
C PHE A 114 1.98 -11.27 4.53
N ARG A 115 3.10 -10.58 4.73
CA ARG A 115 3.42 -9.91 5.99
C ARG A 115 3.40 -8.41 5.81
N ILE A 116 2.90 -7.69 6.80
CA ILE A 116 3.00 -6.24 6.91
C ILE A 116 3.86 -5.90 8.13
N ALA A 117 4.71 -4.89 8.00
CA ALA A 117 5.49 -4.37 9.12
C ALA A 117 5.53 -2.84 9.10
N PHE A 118 5.47 -2.25 10.29
CA PHE A 118 5.68 -0.85 10.55
C PHE A 118 7.16 -0.60 10.86
N VAL A 119 7.75 0.34 10.13
CA VAL A 119 9.15 0.71 10.29
C VAL A 119 9.21 2.17 10.72
N PRO A 120 9.30 2.46 12.03
CA PRO A 120 9.38 3.83 12.51
C PRO A 120 10.68 4.46 12.01
N GLN A 121 10.61 5.72 11.56
CA GLN A 121 11.84 6.44 11.29
C GLN A 121 12.47 6.86 12.63
N ALA A 122 13.79 6.71 12.78
CA ALA A 122 14.51 7.36 13.86
C ALA A 122 14.33 8.87 13.71
N HIS A 123 13.49 9.48 14.56
CA HIS A 123 13.17 10.90 14.52
C HIS A 123 14.38 11.73 15.00
N ALA A 124 15.40 11.88 14.16
CA ALA A 124 16.55 12.73 14.42
C ALA A 124 16.45 14.01 13.58
N LEU A 125 16.10 15.12 14.24
CA LEU A 125 15.97 16.50 13.70
C LEU A 125 14.97 16.62 12.52
N PRO A 126 14.49 17.83 12.17
CA PRO A 126 13.62 18.00 11.01
C PRO A 126 14.42 17.78 9.72
N ALA A 127 14.57 16.52 9.32
CA ALA A 127 15.11 16.14 8.03
C ALA A 127 14.04 16.32 6.96
N LYS A 128 14.44 16.84 5.79
CA LYS A 128 13.57 16.93 4.61
C LYS A 128 13.11 15.52 4.21
N ILE A 129 11.82 15.23 4.33
CA ILE A 129 11.24 13.94 3.91
C ILE A 129 11.22 13.89 2.38
N ILE A 130 11.90 12.89 1.80
CA ILE A 130 11.92 12.65 0.35
C ILE A 130 10.97 11.48 0.05
N LEU A 131 9.80 11.79 -0.50
CA LEU A 131 8.83 10.77 -0.89
C LEU A 131 9.21 10.18 -2.26
N ARG A 132 9.51 8.87 -2.28
CA ARG A 132 9.81 8.12 -3.53
C ARG A 132 8.71 7.15 -3.96
N GLY A 133 7.62 7.08 -3.20
CA GLY A 133 6.58 6.07 -3.40
C GLY A 133 7.00 4.70 -2.84
N TRP A 134 6.48 3.64 -3.45
CA TRP A 134 6.88 2.27 -3.14
C TRP A 134 8.24 1.95 -3.77
N ARG A 135 9.05 1.16 -3.06
CA ARG A 135 10.35 0.66 -3.55
C ARG A 135 10.56 -0.77 -3.11
N ARG A 136 11.17 -1.58 -3.96
CA ARG A 136 11.66 -2.91 -3.58
C ARG A 136 12.83 -2.77 -2.61
N VAL A 137 12.90 -3.63 -1.58
CA VAL A 137 13.97 -3.56 -0.56
C VAL A 137 14.80 -4.82 -0.38
N HIS A 138 14.45 -5.95 -1.02
CA HIS A 138 15.22 -7.20 -1.04
C HIS A 138 14.94 -8.00 -2.32
#